data_AF-A0A351X9B8-F1
#
_entry.id   AF-A0A351X9B8-F1
#
_cell.length_a   1.000
_cell.length_b   1.000
_cell.length_c   1.000
_cell.angle_alpha   90.00
_cell.angle_beta   90.00
_cell.angle_gamma   90.00
#
_symmetry.space_group_name_H-M   'P 1'
#
loop_
_entity.id
_entity.type
_entity.pdbx_description
1 polymer ?
#
loop_
_entity_poly.entity_id
_entity_poly.type
_entity_poly.pdbx_seq_one_letter_code
_entity_poly.pdbx_strand_id
1 'polypeptide(L)'
;RKCTVMVTSCITYVNKLDEIECFNESKDIEFDIDCSECLCAFAKLKSYDYNISSDNCIKVNINFEINATACESKNIKVLTDIECTDVKVNSPALTVYFAKADERLWDIAKQFCSDTELIKKENEINTDILDSNKVIIIPGI
;
A
#
# COMPACT_ATOMS: atom_id res chain seq x y z
N ARG A 1 12.26 3.76 -9.98
CA ARG A 1 12.53 2.38 -10.44
C ARG A 1 12.02 2.26 -11.87
N LYS A 2 12.67 1.47 -12.74
CA LYS A 2 12.22 1.31 -14.13
C LYS A 2 11.20 0.19 -14.24
N CYS A 3 10.06 0.46 -14.84
CA CYS A 3 9.08 -0.53 -15.26
C CYS A 3 9.13 -0.64 -16.78
N THR A 4 9.24 -1.86 -17.30
CA THR A 4 9.26 -2.11 -18.74
C THR A 4 7.92 -2.74 -19.13
N VAL A 5 7.20 -2.08 -20.04
CA VAL A 5 5.97 -2.59 -20.64
C VAL A 5 6.27 -3.04 -22.06
N MET A 6 5.99 -4.30 -22.36
CA MET A 6 6.09 -4.85 -23.71
C MET A 6 4.77 -4.60 -24.44
N VAL A 7 4.82 -3.89 -25.57
CA VAL A 7 3.68 -3.67 -26.46
C VAL A 7 3.88 -4.53 -27.70
N THR A 8 2.93 -5.42 -27.97
CA THR A 8 2.89 -6.20 -29.21
C THR A 8 1.76 -5.69 -30.10
N SER A 9 2.09 -5.25 -31.31
CA SER A 9 1.15 -4.97 -32.38
C SER A 9 1.05 -6.19 -33.30
N CYS A 10 -0.17 -6.48 -33.76
CA CYS A 10 -0.45 -7.57 -34.71
C CYS A 10 -1.27 -6.98 -35.86
N ILE A 11 -0.80 -7.18 -37.10
CA ILE A 11 -1.50 -6.81 -38.32
C ILE A 11 -1.84 -8.12 -39.04
N THR A 12 -3.12 -8.35 -39.31
CA THR A 12 -3.58 -9.50 -40.09
C THR A 12 -3.84 -9.08 -41.53
N TYR A 13 -3.41 -9.90 -42.48
CA TYR A 13 -3.58 -9.65 -43.91
C TYR A 13 -3.85 -10.95 -44.67
N VAL A 14 -4.40 -10.81 -45.89
CA VAL A 14 -4.61 -11.93 -46.81
C VAL A 14 -3.47 -11.93 -47.82
N ASN A 15 -2.77 -13.06 -47.96
CA ASN A 15 -1.65 -13.19 -48.88
C ASN A 15 -2.16 -13.45 -50.33
N LYS A 16 -1.23 -13.61 -51.29
CA LYS A 16 -1.58 -13.88 -52.70
C LYS A 16 -2.21 -15.25 -52.95
N LEU A 17 -2.20 -16.13 -51.95
CA LEU A 17 -2.75 -17.48 -51.98
C LEU A 17 -4.13 -17.56 -51.28
N ASP A 18 -4.73 -16.40 -50.95
CA ASP A 18 -5.96 -16.29 -50.16
C ASP A 18 -5.86 -16.85 -48.73
N GLU A 19 -4.65 -16.96 -48.19
CA GLU A 19 -4.41 -17.40 -46.82
C GLU A 19 -4.29 -16.19 -45.88
N ILE A 20 -4.78 -16.33 -44.65
CA ILE A 20 -4.67 -15.31 -43.62
C ILE A 20 -3.30 -15.44 -42.95
N GLU A 21 -2.49 -14.40 -43.04
CA GLU A 21 -1.20 -14.28 -42.38
C GLU A 21 -1.22 -13.14 -41.35
N CYS A 22 -0.24 -13.14 -40.44
CA CYS A 22 -0.08 -12.07 -39.46
C CYS A 22 1.36 -11.58 -39.41
N PHE A 23 1.51 -10.26 -39.34
CA PHE A 23 2.76 -9.59 -39.03
C PHE A 23 2.69 -9.07 -37.59
N ASN A 24 3.67 -9.47 -36.77
CA ASN A 24 3.75 -9.07 -35.36
C ASN A 24 5.01 -8.25 -35.12
N GLU A 25 4.87 -7.14 -34.41
CA GLU A 25 5.99 -6.34 -33.95
C GLU A 25 5.84 -6.08 -32.45
N SER A 26 6.92 -6.31 -31.70
CA SER A 26 6.96 -6.04 -30.26
C SER A 26 7.97 -4.94 -29.96
N LYS A 27 7.60 -4.03 -29.06
CA LYS A 27 8.49 -2.98 -28.58
C LYS A 27 8.39 -2.83 -27.07
N ASP A 28 9.55 -2.74 -26.44
CA ASP A 28 9.67 -2.46 -25.01
C ASP A 28 9.65 -0.94 -24.76
N ILE A 29 8.82 -0.51 -23.82
CA ILE A 29 8.71 0.88 -23.39
C ILE A 29 9.03 0.94 -21.91
N GLU A 30 10.06 1.72 -21.57
CA GLU A 30 10.48 1.94 -20.19
C GLU A 30 9.77 3.17 -19.60
N PHE A 31 9.27 3.02 -18.38
CA PHE A 31 8.68 4.08 -17.56
C PHE A 31 9.44 4.19 -16.24
N ASP A 32 9.72 5.43 -15.82
CA ASP A 32 10.18 5.69 -14.46
C ASP A 32 8.96 5.73 -13.53
N ILE A 33 8.92 4.79 -12.59
CA ILE A 33 7.87 4.71 -11.57
C ILE A 33 8.53 4.87 -10.19
N ASP A 34 8.03 5.83 -9.41
CA ASP A 34 8.44 6.11 -8.03
C ASP A 34 7.79 5.17 -7.01
N CYS A 35 7.58 3.91 -7.40
CA CYS A 35 6.89 2.95 -6.56
C CYS A 35 7.52 1.57 -6.65
N SER A 36 7.27 0.77 -5.62
CA SER A 36 7.90 -0.53 -5.43
C SER A 36 7.28 -1.63 -6.27
N GLU A 37 5.97 -1.57 -6.50
CA GLU A 37 5.17 -2.61 -7.15
C GLU A 37 4.22 -1.97 -8.19
N CYS A 38 4.23 -2.49 -9.42
CA CYS A 38 3.25 -2.13 -10.45
C CYS A 38 2.12 -3.17 -10.40
N LEU A 39 0.88 -2.74 -10.11
CA LEU A 39 -0.26 -3.64 -9.97
C LEU A 39 -0.79 -4.07 -11.34
N CYS A 40 -0.88 -3.12 -12.28
CA CYS A 40 -1.37 -3.37 -13.62
C CYS A 40 -0.91 -2.28 -14.60
N ALA A 41 -0.76 -2.66 -15.86
CA ALA A 41 -0.60 -1.75 -16.99
C ALA A 41 -1.54 -2.18 -18.11
N PHE A 42 -2.13 -1.21 -18.83
CA PHE A 42 -2.95 -1.46 -20.00
C PHE A 42 -2.70 -0.42 -21.08
N ALA A 43 -2.78 -0.85 -22.33
CA ALA A 43 -2.68 0.01 -23.49
C ALA A 43 -4.07 0.24 -24.09
N LYS A 44 -4.37 1.49 -24.46
CA LYS A 44 -5.59 1.90 -25.14
C LYS A 44 -5.25 2.47 -26.50
N LEU A 45 -5.78 1.88 -27.56
CA LEU A 45 -5.67 2.44 -28.91
C LEU A 45 -6.42 3.77 -28.98
N LYS A 46 -5.75 4.83 -29.46
CA LYS A 46 -6.34 6.16 -29.66
C LYS A 46 -6.74 6.38 -31.11
N SER A 47 -5.83 6.09 -32.03
CA SER A 47 -6.07 6.23 -33.47
C SER A 47 -5.08 5.38 -34.26
N TYR A 48 -5.39 5.15 -35.53
CA TYR A 48 -4.48 4.53 -36.48
C TYR A 48 -4.69 5.15 -37.86
N ASP A 49 -3.64 5.18 -38.66
CA ASP A 49 -3.69 5.57 -40.06
C ASP A 49 -2.74 4.69 -40.88
N TYR A 50 -2.88 4.73 -42.20
CA TYR A 50 -1.97 4.04 -43.10
C TYR A 50 -1.72 4.84 -44.37
N ASN A 51 -0.52 4.67 -44.92
CA ASN A 51 -0.12 5.26 -46.19
C ASN A 51 0.48 4.18 -47.09
N ILE A 52 -0.08 4.04 -48.30
CA ILE A 52 0.47 3.17 -49.33
C ILE A 52 1.53 3.97 -50.08
N SER A 53 2.80 3.64 -49.84
CA SER A 53 3.93 4.39 -50.41
C SER A 53 4.38 3.82 -51.77
N SER A 54 4.11 2.54 -52.04
CA SER A 54 4.39 1.86 -53.33
C SER A 54 3.64 0.52 -53.40
N ASP A 55 3.75 -0.19 -54.54
CA ASP A 55 3.07 -1.47 -54.81
C ASP A 55 3.29 -2.56 -53.74
N ASN A 56 4.38 -2.47 -52.97
CA ASN A 56 4.76 -3.46 -51.94
C ASN A 56 5.03 -2.83 -50.55
N CYS A 57 4.65 -1.58 -50.30
CA CYS A 57 4.94 -0.93 -49.02
C CYS A 57 3.74 -0.16 -48.47
N ILE A 58 3.23 -0.65 -47.34
CA ILE A 58 2.22 0.03 -46.53
C ILE A 58 2.90 0.48 -45.24
N LYS A 59 2.83 1.77 -44.94
CA LYS A 59 3.22 2.33 -43.66
C LYS A 59 1.98 2.43 -42.80
N VAL A 60 2.00 1.83 -41.62
CA VAL A 60 0.91 1.89 -40.65
C VAL A 60 1.41 2.69 -39.45
N ASN A 61 0.72 3.77 -39.09
CA ASN A 61 0.98 4.46 -37.83
C ASN A 61 -0.13 4.16 -36.83
N ILE A 62 0.28 3.78 -35.63
CA ILE A 62 -0.61 3.40 -34.53
C ILE A 62 -0.33 4.35 -33.38
N ASN A 63 -1.36 5.06 -32.92
CA ASN A 63 -1.29 5.92 -31.74
C ASN A 63 -2.04 5.25 -30.59
N PHE A 64 -1.34 4.99 -29.50
CA PHE A 64 -1.88 4.34 -28.30
C PHE A 64 -1.40 5.05 -27.04
N GLU A 65 -2.19 4.92 -25.97
CA GLU A 65 -1.93 5.44 -24.64
C GLU A 65 -1.71 4.29 -23.67
N ILE A 66 -0.61 4.30 -22.93
CA ILE A 66 -0.33 3.33 -21.89
C ILE A 66 -0.66 3.96 -20.54
N ASN A 67 -1.46 3.25 -19.76
CA ASN A 67 -1.77 3.62 -18.39
C ASN A 67 -1.21 2.53 -17.48
N ALA A 68 -0.50 2.94 -16.43
CA ALA A 68 0.06 2.04 -15.42
C ALA A 68 -0.37 2.50 -14.02
N THR A 69 -0.74 1.56 -13.17
CA THR A 69 -1.11 1.82 -11.78
C THR A 69 -0.09 1.15 -10.86
N ALA A 70 0.52 1.94 -9.99
CA ALA A 70 1.47 1.47 -9.00
C ALA A 70 0.90 1.59 -7.58
N CYS A 71 1.29 0.67 -6.71
CA CYS A 71 0.82 0.63 -5.32
C CYS A 71 1.97 0.34 -4.35
N GLU A 72 1.86 0.89 -3.14
CA GLU A 72 2.78 0.62 -2.05
C GLU A 72 2.05 -0.17 -0.96
N SER A 73 2.59 -1.35 -0.62
CA SER A 73 2.12 -2.16 0.49
C SER A 73 2.65 -1.60 1.81
N LYS A 74 1.75 -1.32 2.77
CA LYS A 74 2.12 -0.88 4.13
C LYS A 74 1.66 -1.89 5.17
N ASN A 75 2.58 -2.28 6.06
CA ASN A 75 2.25 -3.10 7.21
C ASN A 75 1.56 -2.22 8.27
N ILE A 76 0.29 -2.51 8.54
CA ILE A 76 -0.46 -1.88 9.62
C ILE A 76 -0.76 -2.92 10.69
N LYS A 77 -0.57 -2.55 11.96
CA LYS A 77 -0.98 -3.39 13.10
C LYS A 77 -2.45 -3.14 13.34
N VAL A 78 -3.28 -4.14 13.06
CA VAL A 78 -4.73 -4.08 13.30
C VAL A 78 -5.12 -5.16 14.29
N LEU A 79 -6.16 -4.86 15.07
CA LEU A 79 -6.79 -5.85 15.94
C LEU A 79 -7.55 -6.83 15.05
N THR A 80 -7.13 -8.09 15.02
CA THR A 80 -7.75 -9.13 14.19
C THR A 80 -8.83 -9.90 14.93
N ASP A 81 -8.63 -10.11 16.23
CA ASP A 81 -9.55 -10.86 17.07
C ASP A 81 -9.44 -10.44 18.54
N ILE A 82 -10.48 -10.72 19.33
CA ILE A 82 -10.52 -10.47 20.78
C ILE A 82 -11.09 -11.71 21.45
N GLU A 83 -10.32 -12.32 22.35
CA GLU A 83 -10.77 -13.42 23.18
C GLU A 83 -10.88 -12.97 24.65
N CYS A 84 -12.05 -13.18 25.25
CA CYS A 84 -12.23 -13.01 26.69
C CYS A 84 -11.91 -14.33 27.37
N THR A 85 -10.92 -14.33 28.27
CA THR A 85 -10.55 -15.50 29.06
C THR A 85 -10.75 -15.21 30.54
N ASP A 86 -11.15 -16.21 31.32
CA ASP A 86 -11.27 -16.11 32.78
C ASP A 86 -9.91 -16.23 33.50
N VAL A 87 -8.81 -16.16 32.75
CA VAL A 87 -7.46 -16.23 33.30
C VAL A 87 -7.19 -14.95 34.07
N LYS A 88 -7.02 -15.07 35.39
CA LYS A 88 -6.51 -13.96 36.20
C LYS A 88 -5.09 -13.64 35.76
N VAL A 89 -4.90 -12.46 35.17
CA VAL A 89 -3.58 -11.94 34.86
C VAL A 89 -2.87 -11.67 36.19
N ASN A 90 -1.67 -12.22 36.37
CA ASN A 90 -0.86 -11.96 37.55
C ASN A 90 -0.27 -10.55 37.44
N SER A 91 -1.06 -9.54 37.79
CA SER A 91 -0.69 -8.14 37.82
C SER A 91 -0.17 -7.77 39.23
N PRO A 92 0.90 -6.98 39.35
CA PRO A 92 1.31 -6.45 40.65
C PRO A 92 0.22 -5.52 41.19
N ALA A 93 -0.09 -5.61 42.48
CA ALA A 93 -1.09 -4.76 43.12
C ALA A 93 -0.80 -3.25 42.96
N LEU A 94 0.48 -2.89 42.87
CA LEU A 94 0.93 -1.52 42.66
C LEU A 94 2.25 -1.50 41.89
N THR A 95 2.36 -0.64 40.88
CA THR A 95 3.60 -0.37 40.15
C THR A 95 3.96 1.10 40.25
N VAL A 96 5.23 1.40 40.50
CA VAL A 96 5.78 2.76 40.38
C VAL A 96 6.43 2.89 39.00
N TYR A 97 5.94 3.84 38.20
CA TYR A 97 6.36 4.02 36.81
C TYR A 97 6.91 5.42 36.56
N PHE A 98 8.07 5.50 35.90
CA PHE A 98 8.72 6.76 35.52
C PHE A 98 8.22 7.16 34.13
N ALA A 99 7.09 7.87 34.10
CA ALA A 99 6.44 8.25 32.87
C ALA A 99 7.11 9.46 32.23
N LYS A 100 7.12 9.48 30.90
CA LYS A 100 7.68 10.58 30.11
C LYS A 100 6.57 11.50 29.62
N ALA A 101 6.94 12.75 29.33
CA ALA A 101 6.10 13.66 28.57
C ALA A 101 5.68 13.00 27.23
N ASP A 102 4.47 13.33 26.79
CA ASP A 102 3.82 12.83 25.58
C ASP A 102 3.42 11.34 25.58
N GLU A 103 3.61 10.61 26.68
CA GLU A 103 3.04 9.26 26.83
C GLU A 103 1.53 9.32 27.05
N ARG A 104 0.80 8.37 26.43
CA ARG A 104 -0.65 8.23 26.57
C ARG A 104 -0.98 7.33 27.76
N LEU A 105 -1.89 7.77 28.62
CA LEU A 105 -2.36 6.98 29.75
C LEU A 105 -2.95 5.63 29.31
N TRP A 106 -3.61 5.57 28.15
CA TRP A 106 -4.13 4.31 27.61
C TRP A 106 -3.05 3.26 27.34
N ASP A 107 -1.90 3.68 26.79
CA ASP A 107 -0.81 2.77 26.49
C ASP A 107 -0.17 2.24 27.77
N ILE A 108 -0.04 3.12 28.78
CA ILE A 108 0.43 2.78 30.13
C ILE A 108 -0.56 1.80 30.81
N ALA A 109 -1.84 2.15 30.87
CA ALA A 109 -2.88 1.33 31.48
C ALA A 109 -2.94 -0.07 30.86
N LYS A 110 -2.87 -0.14 29.52
CA LYS A 110 -2.81 -1.40 28.77
C LYS A 110 -1.57 -2.24 29.12
N GLN A 111 -0.41 -1.61 29.31
CA GLN A 111 0.83 -2.30 29.64
C GLN A 111 0.78 -2.94 31.04
N PHE A 112 0.12 -2.29 31.99
CA PHE A 112 0.11 -2.72 33.40
C PHE A 112 -1.23 -3.32 33.85
N CYS A 113 -2.13 -3.62 32.91
CA CYS A 113 -3.47 -4.16 33.19
C CYS A 113 -4.23 -3.31 34.24
N SER A 114 -4.22 -2.00 34.03
CA SER A 114 -4.85 -1.01 34.91
C SER A 114 -5.97 -0.25 34.18
N ASP A 115 -6.66 0.62 34.91
CA ASP A 115 -7.71 1.50 34.41
C ASP A 115 -7.19 2.95 34.35
N THR A 116 -7.42 3.63 33.23
CA THR A 116 -6.96 5.02 33.04
C THR A 116 -7.53 5.99 34.05
N GLU A 117 -8.79 5.84 34.45
CA GLU A 117 -9.45 6.68 35.45
C GLU A 117 -8.88 6.43 36.85
N LEU A 118 -8.51 5.18 37.15
CA LEU A 118 -7.85 4.84 38.40
C LEU A 118 -6.46 5.48 38.47
N ILE A 119 -5.66 5.39 37.39
CA ILE A 119 -4.36 6.07 37.29
C ILE A 119 -4.53 7.59 37.44
N LYS A 120 -5.52 8.19 36.76
CA LYS A 120 -5.80 9.63 36.86
C LYS A 120 -6.08 10.06 38.29
N LYS A 121 -6.96 9.33 38.97
CA LYS A 121 -7.38 9.62 40.34
C LYS A 121 -6.22 9.55 41.33
N GLU A 122 -5.41 8.49 41.27
CA GLU A 122 -4.31 8.28 42.24
C GLU A 122 -3.11 9.23 42.02
N ASN A 123 -3.00 9.84 40.84
CA ASN A 123 -1.87 10.71 40.47
C ASN A 123 -2.26 12.17 40.19
N GLU A 124 -3.52 12.54 40.44
CA GLU A 124 -4.04 13.89 40.19
C GLU A 124 -3.86 14.35 38.72
N ILE A 125 -4.01 13.42 37.77
CA ILE A 125 -3.87 13.69 36.33
C ILE A 125 -5.24 13.93 35.71
N ASN A 126 -5.39 15.02 34.97
CA ASN A 126 -6.65 15.40 34.31
C ASN A 126 -6.62 15.28 32.78
N THR A 127 -5.53 14.74 32.22
CA THR A 127 -5.29 14.65 30.77
C THR A 127 -5.01 13.20 30.37
N ASP A 128 -5.31 12.84 29.12
CA ASP A 128 -5.02 11.49 28.59
C ASP A 128 -3.56 11.35 28.10
N ILE A 129 -2.87 12.48 27.93
CA ILE A 129 -1.46 12.58 27.55
C ILE A 129 -0.72 13.30 28.66
N LEU A 130 0.42 12.76 29.07
CA LEU A 130 1.25 13.36 30.10
C LEU A 130 1.95 14.61 29.58
N ASP A 131 1.83 15.69 30.34
CA ASP A 131 2.39 17.01 30.04
C ASP A 131 3.88 17.14 30.41
N SER A 132 4.38 16.24 31.25
CA SER A 132 5.72 16.32 31.83
C SER A 132 6.22 14.95 32.27
N ASN A 133 7.54 14.82 32.40
CA ASN A 133 8.16 13.65 33.00
C ASN A 133 7.80 13.60 34.49
N LYS A 134 7.19 12.52 34.96
CA LYS A 134 6.80 12.38 36.37
C LYS A 134 6.75 10.92 36.79
N VAL A 135 6.91 10.69 38.09
CA VAL A 135 6.69 9.38 38.69
C VAL A 135 5.21 9.23 38.96
N ILE A 136 4.61 8.16 38.46
CA ILE A 136 3.19 7.85 38.66
C ILE A 136 3.02 6.47 39.30
N ILE A 137 1.94 6.32 40.05
CA ILE A 137 1.50 5.10 40.70
C ILE A 137 0.44 4.45 39.81
N ILE A 138 0.65 3.17 39.48
CA ILE A 138 -0.26 2.40 38.63
C ILE A 138 -0.83 1.26 39.45
N PRO A 139 -2.10 1.31 39.86
CA PRO A 139 -2.74 0.23 40.59
C PRO A 139 -3.05 -0.95 39.67
N GLY A 140 -2.82 -2.18 40.15
CA GLY A 140 -3.21 -3.40 39.45
C GLY A 140 -4.70 -3.72 39.64
N ILE A 141 -5.30 -4.39 38.65
CA ILE A 141 -6.66 -4.93 38.67
C ILE A 141 -6.61 -6.46 38.71
#